data_AF-A0A9F5N115-F1
#
_entry.id   AF-A0A9F5N115-F1
#
_cell.length_a   1.000
_cell.length_b   1.000
_cell.length_c   1.000
_cell.angle_alpha   90.00
_cell.angle_beta   90.00
_cell.angle_gamma   90.00
#
_symmetry.space_group_name_H-M   'P 1'
#
loop_
_entity.id
_entity.type
_entity.pdbx_description
1 polymer ?
#
loop_
_entity_poly.entity_id
_entity_poly.type
_entity_poly.pdbx_seq_one_letter_code
_entity_poly.pdbx_strand_id
1 'polypeptide(L)'
;MMEHLLYQKHSKSLIEDEVYPPLEPMESLSTTRRDYKQEGFLSVPPPPTQPHDYWLEQPQTFWLEHAQQVPGTSSIRTGDTPFKKCATFTTPVPEHLGQPLPYDSENCPKL
;
A
#
# COMPACT_ATOMS: atom_id res chain seq x y z
N MET A 1 -30.05 64.62 30.57
CA MET A 1 -30.09 63.20 30.97
C MET A 1 -30.71 62.32 29.86
N MET A 2 -31.88 62.69 29.33
CA MET A 2 -32.56 61.95 28.25
C MET A 2 -31.79 61.90 26.92
N GLU A 3 -31.24 63.04 26.48
CA GLU A 3 -30.48 63.12 25.23
C GLU A 3 -29.24 62.22 25.21
N HIS A 4 -28.53 62.14 26.34
CA HIS A 4 -27.36 61.26 26.48
C HIS A 4 -27.74 59.78 26.36
N LEU A 5 -28.89 59.39 26.93
CA LEU A 5 -29.39 58.02 26.83
C LEU A 5 -29.78 57.65 25.40
N LEU A 6 -30.41 58.60 24.68
CA LEU A 6 -30.74 58.42 23.27
C LEU A 6 -29.48 58.30 22.42
N TYR A 7 -28.51 59.20 22.61
CA TYR A 7 -27.24 59.17 21.88
C TYR A 7 -26.51 57.85 22.09
N GLN A 8 -26.39 57.39 23.34
CA GLN A 8 -25.72 56.12 23.66
C GLN A 8 -26.43 54.90 23.06
N LYS A 9 -27.78 54.91 23.01
CA LYS A 9 -28.56 53.83 22.40
C LYS A 9 -28.39 53.80 20.88
N HIS A 10 -28.48 54.96 20.24
CA HIS A 10 -28.34 55.07 18.79
C HIS A 10 -26.91 54.84 18.33
N SER A 11 -25.90 55.29 19.07
CA SER A 11 -24.50 55.04 18.74
C SER A 11 -24.15 53.55 18.80
N LYS A 12 -24.69 52.82 19.79
CA LYS A 12 -24.48 51.36 19.87
C LYS A 12 -25.14 50.61 18.72
N SER A 13 -26.41 50.90 18.45
CA SER A 13 -27.15 50.26 17.34
C SER A 13 -26.50 50.54 15.99
N LEU A 14 -26.05 51.78 15.74
CA LEU A 14 -25.37 52.13 14.49
C LEU A 14 -24.05 51.35 14.32
N ILE A 15 -23.28 51.17 15.40
CA ILE A 15 -22.02 50.42 15.37
C ILE A 15 -22.29 48.92 15.14
N GLU A 16 -23.31 48.36 15.78
CA GLU A 16 -23.68 46.95 15.61
C GLU A 16 -24.23 46.66 14.21
N ASP A 17 -25.02 47.56 13.62
CA ASP A 17 -25.70 47.33 12.35
C ASP A 17 -24.87 47.78 11.11
N GLU A 18 -24.05 48.84 11.24
CA GLU A 18 -23.38 49.49 10.10
C GLU A 18 -21.86 49.22 10.06
N VAL A 19 -21.21 49.05 11.22
CA VAL A 19 -19.73 48.90 11.30
C VAL A 19 -19.29 47.44 11.32
N TYR A 20 -20.10 46.54 11.87
CA TYR A 20 -19.82 45.11 11.91
C TYR A 20 -20.95 44.33 11.25
N PRO A 21 -20.92 44.15 9.92
CA PRO A 21 -21.79 43.15 9.31
C PRO A 21 -21.57 41.81 10.03
N PRO A 22 -22.62 40.97 10.20
CA PRO A 22 -22.48 39.66 10.82
C PRO A 22 -21.30 38.92 10.17
N LEU A 23 -20.27 38.62 10.97
CA LEU A 23 -19.07 37.95 10.48
C LEU A 23 -19.49 36.61 9.88
N GLU A 24 -19.40 36.48 8.56
CA GLU A 24 -19.61 35.18 7.94
C GLU A 24 -18.58 34.20 8.49
N PRO A 25 -18.99 32.96 8.83
CA PRO A 25 -18.06 31.96 9.30
C PRO A 25 -16.93 31.78 8.30
N MET A 26 -15.68 31.93 8.76
CA MET A 26 -14.52 31.71 7.93
C MET A 26 -14.58 30.29 7.33
N GLU A 27 -14.44 30.20 6.00
CA GLU A 27 -14.40 28.92 5.30
C GLU A 27 -13.21 28.09 5.80
N SER A 28 -13.51 27.04 6.58
CA SER A 28 -12.50 26.19 7.21
C SER A 28 -12.05 25.00 6.36
N LEU A 29 -12.74 24.76 5.23
CA LEU A 29 -12.53 23.59 4.38
C LEU A 29 -12.14 24.03 2.97
N SER A 30 -11.20 23.31 2.36
CA SER A 30 -10.93 23.46 0.92
C SER A 30 -12.08 22.88 0.10
N THR A 31 -12.24 23.38 -1.13
CA THR A 31 -13.18 22.86 -2.13
C THR A 31 -13.04 21.34 -2.30
N THR A 32 -11.81 20.83 -2.37
CA THR A 32 -11.56 19.37 -2.46
C THR A 32 -12.13 18.61 -1.27
N ARG A 33 -11.94 19.13 -0.04
CA ARG A 33 -12.44 18.49 1.18
C ARG A 33 -13.96 18.62 1.34
N ARG A 34 -14.62 19.55 0.65
CA ARG A 34 -16.09 19.60 0.61
C ARG A 34 -16.63 18.63 -0.42
N ASP A 35 -16.10 18.70 -1.64
CA ASP A 35 -16.76 18.12 -2.81
C ASP A 35 -16.31 16.68 -3.09
N TYR A 36 -15.10 16.30 -2.66
CA TYR A 36 -14.51 14.98 -2.90
C TYR A 36 -14.45 14.14 -1.61
N LYS A 37 -15.51 14.19 -0.81
CA LYS A 37 -15.71 13.25 0.29
C LYS A 37 -16.69 12.17 -0.15
N GLN A 38 -16.21 10.93 -0.23
CA GLN A 38 -17.10 9.78 -0.28
C GLN A 38 -17.48 9.40 1.15
N GLU A 39 -18.67 9.82 1.58
CA GLU A 39 -19.23 9.38 2.86
C GLU A 39 -19.47 7.86 2.82
N GLY A 40 -19.08 7.16 3.90
CA GLY A 40 -19.26 5.71 4.00
C GLY A 40 -18.20 4.85 3.29
N PHE A 41 -17.19 5.44 2.65
CA PHE A 41 -16.04 4.66 2.19
C PHE A 41 -15.18 4.23 3.38
N LEU A 42 -15.20 2.93 3.66
CA LEU A 42 -14.31 2.29 4.61
C LEU A 42 -13.25 1.53 3.82
N SER A 43 -12.01 2.01 3.82
CA SER A 43 -10.88 1.28 3.25
C SER A 43 -10.52 0.10 4.15
N VAL A 44 -11.25 -1.00 4.01
CA VAL A 44 -10.96 -2.25 4.72
C VAL A 44 -10.36 -3.23 3.73
N PRO A 45 -9.17 -3.80 4.02
CA PRO A 45 -8.62 -4.87 3.20
C PRO A 45 -9.64 -6.02 3.09
N PRO A 46 -9.79 -6.66 1.94
CA PRO A 46 -10.64 -7.84 1.84
C PRO A 46 -10.15 -8.93 2.80
N PRO A 47 -11.05 -9.75 3.36
CA PRO A 47 -10.64 -10.89 4.18
C PRO A 47 -9.79 -11.84 3.34
N PRO A 48 -8.74 -12.46 3.92
CA PRO A 48 -7.92 -13.42 3.22
C PRO A 48 -8.75 -14.65 2.83
N THR A 49 -8.54 -15.15 1.61
CA THR A 49 -9.26 -16.33 1.08
C THR A 49 -8.83 -17.63 1.75
N GLN A 50 -7.58 -17.69 2.21
CA GLN A 50 -6.97 -18.86 2.86
C GLN A 50 -6.07 -18.40 4.02
N PRO A 51 -5.83 -19.26 5.02
CA PRO A 51 -4.79 -18.99 6.03
C PRO A 51 -3.42 -19.05 5.34
N HIS A 52 -2.70 -17.94 5.35
CA HIS A 52 -1.38 -17.81 4.72
C HIS A 52 -0.30 -17.60 5.77
N ASP A 53 0.76 -18.41 5.74
CA ASP A 53 1.98 -18.18 6.53
C ASP A 53 3.08 -17.57 5.66
N TYR A 54 3.31 -16.26 5.80
CA TYR A 54 4.28 -15.53 5.00
C TYR A 54 5.73 -16.00 5.19
N TRP A 55 6.05 -16.68 6.30
CA TRP A 55 7.40 -17.17 6.56
C TRP A 55 7.70 -18.47 5.81
N LEU A 56 6.67 -19.28 5.55
CA LEU A 56 6.79 -20.62 4.99
C LEU A 56 6.36 -20.66 3.52
N GLU A 57 5.43 -19.81 3.12
CA GLU A 57 4.85 -19.82 1.78
C GLU A 57 5.69 -19.07 0.76
N GLN A 58 5.75 -19.60 -0.45
CA GLN A 58 6.30 -18.88 -1.59
C GLN A 58 5.33 -17.78 -2.03
N PRO A 59 5.82 -16.58 -2.36
CA PRO A 59 4.96 -15.53 -2.89
C PRO A 59 4.41 -15.94 -4.25
N GLN A 60 3.11 -15.80 -4.43
CA GLN A 60 2.49 -15.95 -5.74
C GLN A 60 2.86 -14.74 -6.62
N THR A 61 3.66 -15.01 -7.65
CA THR A 61 4.15 -13.99 -8.58
C THR A 61 3.97 -14.48 -10.01
N PHE A 62 3.95 -13.54 -10.96
CA PHE A 62 3.92 -13.84 -12.39
C PHE A 62 4.97 -14.89 -12.80
N TRP A 63 6.19 -14.78 -12.24
CA TRP A 63 7.30 -15.69 -12.55
C TRP A 63 7.06 -17.11 -12.02
N LEU A 64 6.49 -17.24 -10.82
CA LEU A 64 6.16 -18.55 -10.24
C LEU A 64 5.07 -19.24 -11.08
N GLU A 65 4.05 -18.50 -11.48
CA GLU A 65 2.94 -19.02 -12.31
C GLU A 65 3.41 -19.51 -13.68
N HIS A 66 4.43 -18.87 -14.26
CA HIS A 66 4.95 -19.19 -15.59
C HIS A 66 6.28 -19.94 -15.55
N ALA A 67 6.72 -20.43 -14.39
CA ALA A 67 8.08 -20.95 -14.18
C ALA A 67 8.53 -21.97 -15.26
N GLN A 68 7.64 -22.88 -15.66
CA GLN A 68 7.93 -23.89 -16.69
C GLN A 68 8.08 -23.34 -18.12
N GLN A 69 7.59 -22.13 -18.37
CA GLN A 69 7.54 -21.50 -19.69
C GLN A 69 8.59 -20.39 -19.87
N VAL A 70 9.31 -20.00 -18.81
CA VAL A 70 10.30 -18.92 -18.87
C VAL A 70 11.60 -19.40 -19.53
N PRO A 71 11.98 -18.86 -20.70
CA PRO A 71 13.25 -19.21 -21.34
C PRO A 71 14.44 -18.56 -20.62
N GLY A 72 15.64 -19.12 -20.81
CA GLY A 72 16.90 -18.54 -20.31
C GLY A 72 17.14 -18.70 -18.81
N THR A 73 16.34 -19.53 -18.14
CA THR A 73 16.50 -19.87 -16.73
C THR A 73 17.27 -21.18 -16.57
N SER A 74 17.92 -21.36 -15.42
CA SER A 74 18.42 -22.67 -15.03
C SER A 74 17.26 -23.64 -14.84
N SER A 75 17.53 -24.94 -14.99
CA SER A 75 16.50 -25.96 -14.92
C SER A 75 15.69 -25.90 -13.62
N ILE A 76 14.39 -25.66 -13.74
CA ILE A 76 13.43 -25.64 -12.63
C ILE A 76 12.94 -27.07 -12.39
N ARG A 77 13.24 -27.64 -11.23
CA ARG A 77 12.89 -29.04 -10.89
C ARG A 77 11.95 -29.16 -9.69
N THR A 78 11.85 -28.10 -8.91
CA THR A 78 11.15 -28.06 -7.63
C THR A 78 10.14 -26.92 -7.61
N GLY A 79 8.98 -27.15 -6.99
CA GLY A 79 7.90 -26.16 -6.85
C GLY A 79 8.16 -25.11 -5.76
N ASP A 80 8.80 -25.48 -4.64
CA ASP A 80 9.43 -24.51 -3.74
C ASP A 80 10.78 -24.10 -4.36
N THR A 81 11.19 -22.85 -4.43
CA THR A 81 12.52 -22.45 -4.97
C THR A 81 12.77 -22.65 -6.48
N PRO A 82 11.81 -22.31 -7.36
CA PRO A 82 11.97 -22.53 -8.80
C PRO A 82 13.13 -21.75 -9.46
N PHE A 83 13.53 -20.59 -8.90
CA PHE A 83 14.60 -19.74 -9.45
C PHE A 83 15.91 -19.79 -8.65
N LYS A 84 16.22 -20.94 -8.04
CA LYS A 84 17.47 -21.14 -7.32
C LYS A 84 18.67 -21.02 -8.29
N LYS A 85 19.69 -20.26 -7.88
CA LYS A 85 20.91 -20.09 -8.68
C LYS A 85 21.60 -21.43 -8.89
N CYS A 86 21.92 -21.72 -10.15
CA CYS A 86 22.69 -22.89 -10.56
C CYS A 86 24.04 -22.43 -11.10
N ALA A 87 25.13 -22.96 -10.55
CA ALA A 87 26.49 -22.70 -11.05
C ALA A 87 27.16 -23.97 -11.61
N THR A 88 26.45 -25.10 -11.70
CA THR A 88 27.01 -26.42 -12.05
C THR A 88 27.84 -26.39 -13.35
N PHE A 89 27.40 -25.63 -14.35
CA PHE A 89 28.13 -25.50 -15.61
C PHE A 89 29.39 -24.62 -15.51
N THR A 90 29.37 -23.60 -14.65
CA THR A 90 30.46 -22.62 -14.50
C THR A 90 31.50 -23.01 -13.45
N THR A 91 31.17 -23.95 -12.57
CA THR A 91 32.10 -24.46 -11.54
C THR A 91 33.28 -25.19 -12.20
N PRO A 92 34.54 -24.85 -11.86
CA PRO A 92 35.72 -25.55 -12.36
C PRO A 92 35.67 -27.07 -12.11
N VAL A 93 36.13 -27.86 -13.09
CA VAL A 93 36.18 -29.33 -13.04
C VAL A 93 36.80 -29.91 -11.75
N PRO A 94 37.95 -29.43 -11.22
CA PRO A 94 38.53 -30.01 -10.01
C PRO A 94 37.66 -29.80 -8.75
N GLU A 95 36.80 -28.78 -8.73
CA GLU A 95 35.86 -28.52 -7.62
C GLU A 95 34.61 -29.39 -7.72
N HIS A 96 34.15 -29.67 -8.95
CA HIS A 96 32.97 -30.51 -9.21
C HIS A 96 33.22 -32.02 -9.01
N LEU A 97 34.46 -32.48 -9.18
CA LEU A 97 34.82 -33.90 -9.08
C LEU A 97 34.61 -34.44 -7.64
N GLY A 98 33.59 -35.27 -7.46
CA GLY A 98 33.29 -35.95 -6.19
C GLY A 98 32.26 -35.24 -5.31
N GLN A 99 31.72 -34.10 -5.74
CA GLN A 99 30.59 -33.47 -5.06
C GLN A 99 29.26 -34.04 -5.58
N PRO A 100 28.24 -34.20 -4.72
CA PRO A 100 26.90 -34.52 -5.17
C PRO A 100 26.39 -33.39 -6.07
N LEU A 101 25.72 -33.74 -7.16
CA LEU A 101 25.04 -32.75 -7.99
C LEU A 101 24.05 -31.98 -7.11
N PRO A 102 23.92 -30.64 -7.26
CA PRO A 102 23.09 -29.80 -6.41
C PRO A 102 21.59 -30.17 -6.39
N TYR A 103 21.17 -31.16 -7.18
CA TYR A 103 19.78 -31.58 -7.36
C TYR A 103 19.52 -33.06 -7.02
N ASP A 104 20.56 -33.87 -6.78
CA ASP A 104 20.37 -35.31 -6.51
C ASP A 104 19.96 -35.60 -5.05
N SER A 105 20.14 -34.63 -4.14
CA SER A 105 19.95 -34.80 -2.70
C SER A 105 18.70 -34.12 -2.13
N GLU A 106 17.96 -33.37 -2.97
CA GLU A 106 16.80 -32.62 -2.52
C GLU A 106 15.54 -33.49 -2.71
N ASN A 107 15.03 -34.05 -1.61
CA ASN A 107 13.75 -34.77 -1.55
C ASN A 107 12.60 -33.75 -1.65
N CYS A 108 12.56 -33.07 -2.78
CA CYS A 108 11.69 -31.96 -3.05
C CYS A 108 10.42 -32.45 -3.74
N PRO A 109 9.24 -31.90 -3.39
CA PRO A 109 8.02 -32.22 -4.10
C PRO A 109 8.17 -31.85 -5.57
N LYS A 110 7.94 -32.83 -6.45
CA LYS A 110 7.94 -32.60 -7.90
C LYS A 110 6.82 -31.62 -8.24
N LEU A 111 7.12 -30.71 -9.17
CA LEU A 111 6.15 -29.84 -9.83
C LEU A 111 5.04 -30.64 -10.51
#